data_AF-A0A5Q0GVP1-F1
#
_entry.id   AF-A0A5Q0GVP1-F1
#
_cell.length_a   1.000
_cell.length_b   1.000
_cell.length_c   1.000
_cell.angle_alpha   90.00
_cell.angle_beta   90.00
_cell.angle_gamma   90.00
#
_symmetry.space_group_name_H-M   'P 1'
#
loop_
_entity.id
_entity.type
_entity.pdbx_description
1 polymer ?
#
loop_
_entity_poly.entity_id
_entity_poly.type
_entity_poly.pdbx_seq_one_letter_code
_entity_poly.pdbx_strand_id
1 'polypeptide(L)'
;MRLIAQCCAAVVAAAFVVVPTAQAALPTSSPADPLHAALARDLGWSPADAAVHQAAEAAAAPVEKALRARLGDRFGGAWYDGGLKVGVVDPADAAAVRAAGATPVPVPRTEKSLVEAKAKLDRAPAGADVHSWYVDPASNAVVVDARTDAAARAFASRAGVEVKPVVSANAPRPVYDLRGGDQYVINGNTLCSVGFPVNNGGFVTAGHCGGTGSPTLGYNNVGQGTFAGSSFPDNDYAWVRTNSNWAPTPYVNNYSGGSAAVAGSQEAGVGASVCRSGRTTGWRCGTVQAKNVTVNYSGRLVHGLTSTTACAEPGDSGGAYLSGNQAQGVASGAAGTCAGGGTSLFQPVNEILSAYGLQLTTTGGGGTSRIIGYQDKCVDVPNSNGVDGQRLQVWDCNGTNAQNWTFPGDGTVRAFGKCMDVAWGSRDNGAAIQLATCSGNPAQQFVLSAAGDLVNPQANKCVDVTSWGGSGTPLQQWECTGGANQKWRRG
;
A
#
# COMPACT_ATOMS: atom_id res chain seq x y z
N MET A 1 9.64 -96.16 7.38
CA MET A 1 9.98 -95.20 8.45
C MET A 1 10.48 -93.91 7.78
N ARG A 2 9.81 -92.78 8.05
CA ARG A 2 10.07 -91.40 7.53
C ARG A 2 9.70 -91.20 6.05
N LEU A 3 9.11 -90.10 5.58
CA LEU A 3 8.40 -88.92 6.11
C LEU A 3 7.72 -88.32 4.86
N ILE A 4 6.49 -87.85 4.95
CA ILE A 4 5.76 -87.19 3.85
C ILE A 4 6.37 -85.80 3.59
N ALA A 5 6.61 -85.41 2.32
CA ALA A 5 6.60 -84.01 1.91
C ALA A 5 6.32 -83.88 0.40
N GLN A 6 5.26 -83.13 0.09
CA GLN A 6 4.66 -82.89 -1.22
C GLN A 6 5.47 -81.94 -2.11
N CYS A 7 5.37 -82.18 -3.41
CA CYS A 7 5.83 -81.33 -4.52
C CYS A 7 5.21 -79.93 -4.50
N CYS A 8 5.97 -78.93 -4.99
CA CYS A 8 5.46 -77.86 -5.85
C CYS A 8 6.62 -77.13 -6.55
N ALA A 9 6.74 -77.31 -7.87
CA ALA A 9 7.59 -76.50 -8.74
C ALA A 9 6.82 -75.22 -9.12
N ALA A 10 7.33 -74.05 -8.71
CA ALA A 10 6.74 -72.76 -9.04
C ALA A 10 7.37 -72.18 -10.30
N VAL A 11 6.54 -71.96 -11.32
CA VAL A 11 6.84 -71.16 -12.52
C VAL A 11 7.03 -69.71 -12.09
N VAL A 12 8.21 -69.13 -12.35
CA VAL A 12 8.48 -67.71 -12.12
C VAL A 12 7.92 -66.92 -13.31
N ALA A 13 6.76 -66.30 -13.13
CA ALA A 13 6.21 -65.34 -14.08
C ALA A 13 6.97 -64.01 -13.95
N ALA A 14 7.59 -63.55 -15.04
CA ALA A 14 8.19 -62.23 -15.13
C ALA A 14 7.08 -61.16 -15.14
N ALA A 15 6.85 -60.53 -13.98
CA ALA A 15 5.98 -59.37 -13.88
C ALA A 15 6.72 -58.14 -14.43
N PHE A 16 6.31 -57.66 -15.59
CA PHE A 16 6.66 -56.31 -16.05
C PHE A 16 6.03 -55.31 -15.09
N VAL A 17 6.86 -54.67 -14.25
CA VAL A 17 6.44 -53.51 -13.46
C VAL A 17 6.31 -52.34 -14.44
N VAL A 18 5.08 -52.05 -14.86
CA VAL A 18 4.75 -50.78 -15.49
C VAL A 18 4.84 -49.72 -14.39
N VAL A 19 5.92 -48.93 -14.40
CA VAL A 19 6.01 -47.73 -13.56
C VAL A 19 4.99 -46.74 -14.11
N PRO A 20 3.96 -46.33 -13.35
CA PRO A 20 3.06 -45.29 -13.83
C PRO A 20 3.87 -44.00 -13.87
N THR A 21 4.04 -43.42 -15.06
CA THR A 21 4.45 -42.03 -15.19
C THR A 21 3.31 -41.17 -14.67
N ALA A 22 3.30 -40.92 -13.36
CA ALA A 22 2.51 -39.85 -12.79
C ALA A 22 3.09 -38.53 -13.33
N GLN A 23 2.55 -38.05 -14.45
CA GLN A 23 2.59 -36.63 -14.74
C GLN A 23 1.88 -35.97 -13.56
N ALA A 24 2.67 -35.40 -12.66
CA ALA A 24 2.15 -34.53 -11.63
C ALA A 24 1.36 -33.43 -12.35
N ALA A 25 0.04 -33.48 -12.23
CA ALA A 25 -0.80 -32.38 -12.67
C ALA A 25 -0.29 -31.14 -11.94
N LEU A 26 0.13 -30.13 -12.71
CA LEU A 26 0.45 -28.83 -12.16
C LEU A 26 -0.76 -28.37 -11.34
N PRO A 27 -0.57 -27.91 -10.09
CA PRO A 27 -1.69 -27.35 -9.34
C PRO A 27 -2.30 -26.24 -10.18
N THR A 28 -3.57 -26.37 -10.54
CA THR A 28 -4.34 -25.33 -11.20
C THR A 28 -4.58 -24.22 -10.18
N SER A 29 -3.57 -23.37 -9.96
CA SER A 29 -3.74 -22.12 -9.23
C SER A 29 -4.66 -21.23 -10.06
N SER A 30 -5.72 -20.74 -9.43
CA SER A 30 -6.66 -19.82 -10.06
C SER A 30 -5.93 -18.54 -10.46
N PRO A 31 -6.15 -17.97 -11.66
CA PRO A 31 -5.61 -16.66 -12.07
C PRO A 31 -6.05 -15.47 -11.20
N ALA A 32 -6.74 -15.73 -10.08
CA ALA A 32 -7.18 -14.78 -9.08
C ALA A 32 -6.33 -14.81 -7.79
N ASP A 33 -5.16 -15.48 -7.75
CA ASP A 33 -4.24 -15.35 -6.61
C ASP A 33 -3.69 -13.91 -6.55
N PRO A 34 -3.96 -13.15 -5.48
CA PRO A 34 -3.43 -11.80 -5.31
C PRO A 34 -1.89 -11.73 -5.40
N LEU A 35 -1.20 -12.81 -5.03
CA LEU A 35 0.26 -12.90 -5.17
C LEU A 35 0.69 -12.97 -6.64
N HIS A 36 0.02 -13.77 -7.48
CA HIS A 36 0.34 -13.86 -8.90
C HIS A 36 0.06 -12.54 -9.63
N ALA A 37 -1.03 -11.86 -9.26
CA ALA A 37 -1.31 -10.53 -9.79
C ALA A 37 -0.23 -9.51 -9.40
N ALA A 38 0.29 -9.58 -8.17
CA ALA A 38 1.39 -8.73 -7.72
C ALA A 38 2.70 -9.06 -8.44
N LEU A 39 3.06 -10.34 -8.57
CA LEU A 39 4.24 -10.79 -9.30
C LEU A 39 4.18 -10.38 -10.78
N ALA A 40 3.02 -10.53 -11.42
CA ALA A 40 2.81 -10.10 -12.79
C ALA A 40 3.02 -8.59 -12.97
N ARG A 41 2.46 -7.79 -12.06
CA ARG A 41 2.63 -6.33 -12.05
C ARG A 41 4.09 -5.92 -11.86
N ASP A 42 4.77 -6.51 -10.88
CA ASP A 42 6.07 -6.03 -10.42
C ASP A 42 7.25 -6.59 -11.23
N LEU A 43 7.13 -7.83 -11.70
CA LEU A 43 8.19 -8.52 -12.44
C LEU A 43 7.92 -8.59 -13.95
N GLY A 44 6.77 -8.10 -14.41
CA GLY A 44 6.39 -8.08 -15.82
C GLY A 44 6.07 -9.46 -16.40
N TRP A 45 5.77 -10.44 -15.53
CA TRP A 45 5.41 -11.81 -15.94
C TRP A 45 3.92 -11.91 -16.30
N SER A 46 3.55 -12.85 -17.16
CA SER A 46 2.13 -13.21 -17.24
C SER A 46 1.69 -13.94 -15.96
N PRO A 47 0.41 -13.92 -15.57
CA PRO A 47 -0.07 -14.69 -14.41
C PRO A 47 0.22 -16.20 -14.53
N ALA A 48 0.19 -16.74 -15.76
CA ALA A 48 0.55 -18.13 -16.01
C ALA A 48 2.05 -18.39 -15.78
N ASP A 49 2.92 -17.48 -16.24
CA ASP A 49 4.36 -17.58 -16.00
C ASP A 49 4.69 -17.46 -14.51
N ALA A 50 4.03 -16.54 -13.79
CA ALA A 50 4.22 -16.37 -12.34
C ALA A 50 3.92 -17.66 -11.57
N ALA A 51 2.84 -18.37 -11.93
CA ALA A 51 2.50 -19.66 -11.32
C ALA A 51 3.55 -20.74 -11.63
N VAL A 52 4.04 -20.81 -12.87
CA VAL A 52 5.09 -21.76 -13.28
C VAL A 52 6.41 -21.49 -12.57
N HIS A 53 6.83 -20.22 -12.50
CA HIS A 53 8.04 -19.80 -11.80
C HIS A 53 7.98 -20.15 -10.31
N GLN A 54 6.87 -19.83 -9.65
CA GLN A 54 6.69 -20.14 -8.23
C GLN A 54 6.71 -21.65 -7.95
N ALA A 55 6.10 -22.46 -8.81
CA ALA A 55 6.14 -23.92 -8.69
C ALA A 55 7.57 -24.46 -8.83
N ALA A 56 8.35 -23.92 -9.78
CA ALA A 56 9.74 -24.31 -10.00
C ALA A 56 10.66 -23.87 -8.84
N GLU A 57 10.45 -22.68 -8.28
CA GLU A 57 11.17 -22.21 -7.08
C GLU A 57 10.86 -23.07 -5.85
N ALA A 58 9.59 -23.43 -5.65
CA ALA A 58 9.18 -24.31 -4.55
C ALA A 58 9.81 -25.71 -4.68
N ALA A 59 9.92 -26.24 -5.89
CA ALA A 59 10.60 -27.51 -6.16
C ALA A 59 12.12 -27.44 -5.98
N ALA A 60 12.74 -26.27 -6.23
CA ALA A 60 14.18 -26.06 -6.10
C ALA A 60 14.65 -26.04 -4.63
N ALA A 61 13.86 -25.51 -3.70
CA ALA A 61 14.24 -25.36 -2.29
C ALA A 61 14.73 -26.67 -1.60
N PRO A 62 14.02 -27.82 -1.68
CA PRO A 62 14.51 -29.07 -1.10
C PRO A 62 15.76 -29.60 -1.80
N VAL A 63 15.88 -29.38 -3.11
CA VAL A 63 17.07 -29.77 -3.91
C VAL A 63 18.30 -28.99 -3.47
N GLU A 64 18.19 -27.67 -3.31
CA GLU A 64 19.27 -26.82 -2.79
C GLU A 64 19.73 -27.34 -1.42
N LYS A 65 18.79 -27.55 -0.50
CA LYS A 65 19.10 -28.03 0.86
C LYS A 65 19.86 -29.36 0.84
N ALA A 66 19.43 -30.31 0.01
CA ALA A 66 20.09 -31.61 -0.14
C ALA A 66 21.50 -31.47 -0.75
N LEU A 67 21.67 -30.62 -1.75
CA LEU A 67 22.97 -30.36 -2.37
C LEU A 67 23.92 -29.63 -1.41
N ARG A 68 23.46 -28.65 -0.65
CA ARG A 68 24.28 -27.98 0.39
C ARG A 68 24.78 -28.99 1.42
N ALA A 69 23.91 -29.87 1.91
CA ALA A 69 24.28 -30.92 2.87
C ALA A 69 25.26 -31.95 2.27
N ARG A 70 25.06 -32.35 1.01
CA ARG A 70 25.90 -33.34 0.31
C ARG A 70 27.29 -32.79 -0.01
N LEU A 71 27.37 -31.53 -0.43
CA LEU A 71 28.62 -30.89 -0.86
C LEU A 71 29.44 -30.36 0.32
N GLY A 72 28.78 -30.03 1.44
CA GLY A 72 29.43 -29.59 2.67
C GLY A 72 30.32 -28.37 2.44
N ASP A 73 31.56 -28.42 2.91
CA ASP A 73 32.53 -27.33 2.79
C ASP A 73 32.90 -26.98 1.33
N ARG A 74 32.59 -27.84 0.35
CA ARG A 74 32.81 -27.58 -1.08
C ARG A 74 31.64 -26.85 -1.76
N PHE A 75 30.55 -26.58 -1.04
CA PHE A 75 29.41 -25.86 -1.58
C PHE A 75 29.80 -24.40 -1.88
N GLY A 76 29.64 -23.97 -3.13
CA GLY A 76 29.99 -22.62 -3.61
C GLY A 76 28.87 -21.58 -3.49
N GLY A 77 27.69 -21.99 -3.01
CA GLY A 77 26.47 -21.18 -2.97
C GLY A 77 25.43 -21.65 -3.98
N ALA A 78 24.20 -21.16 -3.88
CA ALA A 78 23.13 -21.43 -4.83
C ALA A 78 22.32 -20.18 -5.11
N TRP A 79 21.74 -20.09 -6.31
CA TRP A 79 20.88 -19.00 -6.74
C TRP A 79 19.92 -19.48 -7.83
N TYR A 80 18.88 -18.69 -8.09
CA TYR A 80 17.89 -18.98 -9.11
C TYR A 80 18.05 -18.03 -10.30
N ASP A 81 18.10 -18.58 -11.51
CA ASP A 81 18.15 -17.82 -12.76
C ASP A 81 17.65 -18.73 -13.89
N GLY A 82 16.33 -18.68 -14.13
CA GLY A 82 15.63 -19.61 -15.02
C GLY A 82 15.66 -21.08 -14.55
N GLY A 83 16.06 -21.31 -13.30
CA GLY A 83 16.30 -22.63 -12.70
C GLY A 83 17.34 -22.57 -11.58
N LEU A 84 17.44 -23.63 -10.78
CA LEU A 84 18.40 -23.71 -9.67
C LEU A 84 19.83 -23.86 -10.21
N LYS A 85 20.71 -22.91 -9.87
CA LYS A 85 22.15 -22.94 -10.12
C LYS A 85 22.89 -23.18 -8.81
N VAL A 86 23.93 -24.03 -8.85
CA VAL A 86 24.75 -24.36 -7.67
C VAL A 86 26.22 -24.17 -8.01
N GLY A 87 26.88 -23.30 -7.25
CA GLY A 87 28.31 -23.09 -7.29
C GLY A 87 29.07 -24.34 -6.84
N VAL A 88 29.98 -24.83 -7.69
CA VAL A 88 30.87 -25.96 -7.39
C VAL A 88 32.32 -25.50 -7.47
N VAL A 89 33.08 -25.70 -6.39
CA VAL A 89 34.54 -25.43 -6.37
C VAL A 89 35.34 -26.61 -6.89
N ASP A 90 34.79 -27.82 -6.76
CA ASP A 90 35.38 -29.07 -7.26
C ASP A 90 34.58 -29.54 -8.49
N PRO A 91 35.20 -29.63 -9.67
CA PRO A 91 34.54 -30.12 -10.88
C PRO A 91 33.90 -31.52 -10.73
N ALA A 92 34.40 -32.36 -9.81
CA ALA A 92 33.83 -33.69 -9.56
C ALA A 92 32.38 -33.64 -9.05
N ASP A 93 31.97 -32.53 -8.44
CA ASP A 93 30.63 -32.36 -7.87
C ASP A 93 29.56 -32.03 -8.92
N ALA A 94 29.97 -31.65 -10.13
CA ALA A 94 29.05 -31.24 -11.20
C ALA A 94 28.08 -32.36 -11.60
N ALA A 95 28.50 -33.64 -11.53
CA ALA A 95 27.63 -34.77 -11.83
C ALA A 95 26.52 -34.93 -10.79
N ALA A 96 26.85 -34.76 -9.50
CA ALA A 96 25.89 -34.83 -8.40
C ALA A 96 24.84 -33.73 -8.47
N VAL A 97 25.26 -32.50 -8.82
CA VAL A 97 24.37 -31.34 -8.99
C VAL A 97 23.39 -31.56 -10.15
N ARG A 98 23.87 -32.01 -11.32
CA ARG A 98 22.99 -32.31 -12.47
C ARG A 98 22.00 -33.43 -12.16
N ALA A 99 22.46 -34.50 -11.49
CA ALA A 99 21.60 -35.62 -11.12
C ALA A 99 20.46 -35.21 -10.16
N ALA A 100 20.66 -34.14 -9.39
CA ALA A 100 19.64 -33.57 -8.50
C ALA A 100 18.71 -32.56 -9.22
N GLY A 101 18.89 -32.30 -10.51
CA GLY A 101 18.06 -31.37 -11.30
C GLY A 101 18.51 -29.91 -11.26
N ALA A 102 19.73 -29.63 -10.81
CA ALA A 102 20.30 -28.29 -10.77
C ALA A 102 21.43 -28.10 -11.80
N THR A 103 21.75 -26.85 -12.12
CA THR A 103 22.85 -26.50 -13.03
C THR A 103 24.13 -26.21 -12.22
N PRO A 104 25.21 -27.01 -12.37
CA PRO A 104 26.48 -26.70 -11.72
C PRO A 104 27.17 -25.52 -12.40
N VAL A 105 27.66 -24.59 -11.60
CA VAL A 105 28.44 -23.43 -12.06
C VAL A 105 29.80 -23.45 -11.37
N PRO A 106 30.92 -23.58 -12.12
CA PRO A 106 32.25 -23.52 -11.52
C PRO A 106 32.47 -22.16 -10.85
N VAL A 107 32.91 -22.18 -9.59
CA VAL A 107 33.19 -20.96 -8.83
C VAL A 107 34.50 -21.09 -8.04
N PRO A 108 35.26 -20.00 -7.83
CA PRO A 108 36.57 -20.05 -7.17
C PRO A 108 36.50 -20.15 -5.63
N ARG A 109 35.40 -19.73 -5.01
CA ARG A 109 35.26 -19.67 -3.54
C ARG A 109 34.08 -20.49 -3.05
N THR A 110 34.23 -21.07 -1.86
CA THR A 110 33.15 -21.75 -1.14
C THR A 110 32.24 -20.72 -0.47
N GLU A 111 30.96 -21.05 -0.30
CA GLU A 111 29.98 -20.23 0.44
C GLU A 111 30.51 -19.94 1.86
N LYS A 112 31.08 -20.95 2.52
CA LYS A 112 31.71 -20.82 3.84
C LYS A 112 32.78 -19.73 3.87
N SER A 113 33.70 -19.73 2.92
CA SER A 113 34.77 -18.71 2.86
C SER A 113 34.23 -17.29 2.63
N LEU A 114 33.16 -17.15 1.84
CA LEU A 114 32.50 -15.87 1.59
C LEU A 114 31.74 -15.38 2.84
N VAL A 115 31.07 -16.27 3.56
CA VAL A 115 30.39 -15.95 4.83
C VAL A 115 31.39 -15.53 5.90
N GLU A 116 32.53 -16.21 6.00
CA GLU A 116 33.62 -15.84 6.92
C GLU A 116 34.21 -14.46 6.56
N ALA A 117 34.34 -14.15 5.27
CA ALA A 117 34.75 -12.82 4.81
C ALA A 117 33.72 -11.74 5.16
N LYS A 118 32.41 -11.98 4.93
CA LYS A 118 31.34 -11.07 5.34
C LYS A 118 31.34 -10.82 6.86
N ALA A 119 31.60 -11.87 7.66
CA ALA A 119 31.64 -11.75 9.12
C ALA A 119 32.78 -10.83 9.63
N LYS A 120 33.85 -10.63 8.85
CA LYS A 120 34.87 -9.62 9.16
C LYS A 120 34.35 -8.19 8.92
N LEU A 121 33.57 -7.98 7.84
CA LEU A 121 32.89 -6.70 7.60
C LEU A 121 31.86 -6.39 8.69
N ASP A 122 31.10 -7.39 9.16
CA ASP A 122 30.10 -7.24 10.22
C ASP A 122 30.68 -6.66 11.53
N ARG A 123 31.98 -6.82 11.78
CA ARG A 123 32.68 -6.32 12.97
C ARG A 123 33.43 -5.01 12.75
N ALA A 124 33.50 -4.54 11.51
CA ALA A 124 34.25 -3.34 11.13
C ALA A 124 33.34 -2.11 11.07
N PRO A 125 33.86 -0.90 11.32
CA PRO A 125 33.08 0.34 11.21
C PRO A 125 32.87 0.73 9.72
N ALA A 126 31.61 0.69 9.28
CA ALA A 126 31.21 0.91 7.89
C ALA A 126 31.33 2.39 7.43
N GLY A 127 30.93 3.34 8.28
CA GLY A 127 30.80 4.75 7.91
C GLY A 127 29.48 5.05 7.19
N ALA A 128 29.08 6.32 7.14
CA ALA A 128 27.74 6.73 6.69
C ALA A 128 27.45 6.49 5.20
N ASP A 129 28.49 6.35 4.37
CA ASP A 129 28.37 6.13 2.93
C ASP A 129 28.32 4.65 2.52
N VAL A 130 28.43 3.73 3.46
CA VAL A 130 28.24 2.30 3.22
C VAL A 130 26.79 1.94 3.52
N HIS A 131 26.09 1.38 2.54
CA HIS A 131 24.65 1.16 2.58
C HIS A 131 24.31 -0.26 3.04
N SER A 132 24.96 -1.28 2.47
CA SER A 132 24.77 -2.69 2.86
C SER A 132 25.94 -3.57 2.41
N TRP A 133 26.05 -4.79 2.94
CA TRP A 133 27.01 -5.78 2.48
C TRP A 133 26.50 -7.21 2.67
N TYR A 134 26.77 -8.08 1.70
CA TYR A 134 26.19 -9.42 1.62
C TYR A 134 27.08 -10.39 0.82
N VAL A 135 26.80 -11.68 0.92
CA VAL A 135 27.38 -12.71 0.04
C VAL A 135 26.49 -12.83 -1.19
N ASP A 136 27.07 -12.71 -2.37
CA ASP A 136 26.40 -12.94 -3.65
C ASP A 136 26.92 -14.25 -4.28
N PRO A 137 26.16 -15.35 -4.22
CA PRO A 137 26.53 -16.62 -4.84
C PRO A 137 26.71 -16.53 -6.35
N ALA A 138 25.90 -15.69 -7.03
CA ALA A 138 25.89 -15.59 -8.49
C ALA A 138 27.19 -14.96 -9.02
N SER A 139 27.70 -13.92 -8.34
CA SER A 139 29.03 -13.37 -8.65
C SER A 139 30.18 -13.97 -7.82
N ASN A 140 29.87 -14.95 -6.96
CA ASN A 140 30.79 -15.62 -6.03
C ASN A 140 31.70 -14.65 -5.25
N ALA A 141 31.09 -13.57 -4.75
CA ALA A 141 31.81 -12.47 -4.09
C ALA A 141 31.07 -11.98 -2.85
N VAL A 142 31.81 -11.30 -1.97
CA VAL A 142 31.20 -10.43 -0.96
C VAL A 142 30.97 -9.07 -1.62
N VAL A 143 29.73 -8.61 -1.63
CA VAL A 143 29.33 -7.34 -2.23
C VAL A 143 29.23 -6.28 -1.13
N VAL A 144 29.72 -5.07 -1.42
CA VAL A 144 29.49 -3.88 -0.59
C VAL A 144 28.78 -2.85 -1.45
N ASP A 145 27.54 -2.53 -1.07
CA ASP A 145 26.76 -1.45 -1.65
C ASP A 145 27.04 -0.15 -0.88
N ALA A 146 27.38 0.92 -1.61
CA ALA A 146 27.79 2.19 -1.04
C ALA A 146 27.49 3.37 -1.97
N ARG A 147 27.51 4.58 -1.42
CA ARG A 147 27.37 5.83 -2.20
C ARG A 147 28.43 5.97 -3.29
N THR A 148 29.64 5.47 -3.03
CA THR A 148 30.76 5.49 -3.99
C THR A 148 31.56 4.20 -3.91
N ASP A 149 32.22 3.83 -5.01
CA ASP A 149 33.17 2.72 -5.05
C ASP A 149 34.30 2.91 -4.03
N ALA A 150 34.78 4.15 -3.86
CA ALA A 150 35.82 4.49 -2.89
C ALA A 150 35.38 4.20 -1.44
N ALA A 151 34.14 4.51 -1.07
CA ALA A 151 33.60 4.22 0.26
C ALA A 151 33.54 2.71 0.52
N ALA A 152 33.05 1.93 -0.46
CA ALA A 152 33.02 0.48 -0.37
C ALA A 152 34.42 -0.12 -0.20
N ARG A 153 35.40 0.30 -1.01
CA ARG A 153 36.79 -0.18 -0.92
C ARG A 153 37.47 0.24 0.37
N ALA A 154 37.24 1.46 0.86
CA ALA A 154 37.78 1.91 2.13
C ALA A 154 37.25 1.06 3.29
N PHE A 155 35.97 0.71 3.28
CA PHE A 155 35.39 -0.19 4.28
C PHE A 155 35.96 -1.60 4.20
N ALA A 156 36.06 -2.15 3.00
CA ALA A 156 36.64 -3.46 2.75
C ALA A 156 38.11 -3.53 3.22
N SER A 157 38.90 -2.50 2.95
CA SER A 157 40.29 -2.39 3.40
C SER A 157 40.40 -2.35 4.92
N ARG A 158 39.47 -1.69 5.63
CA ARG A 158 39.44 -1.70 7.11
C ARG A 158 39.17 -3.10 7.67
N ALA A 159 38.35 -3.89 6.99
CA ALA A 159 38.04 -5.26 7.40
C ALA A 159 39.06 -6.31 6.91
N GLY A 160 39.99 -5.93 6.02
CA GLY A 160 40.94 -6.87 5.40
C GLY A 160 40.24 -7.91 4.51
N VAL A 161 39.20 -7.49 3.78
CA VAL A 161 38.36 -8.35 2.94
C VAL A 161 38.37 -7.82 1.51
N GLU A 162 38.45 -8.73 0.54
CA GLU A 162 38.20 -8.42 -0.87
C GLU A 162 36.68 -8.38 -1.13
N VAL A 163 36.22 -7.30 -1.77
CA VAL A 163 34.79 -7.12 -2.06
C VAL A 163 34.57 -6.68 -3.50
N LYS A 164 33.36 -6.92 -4.00
CA LYS A 164 32.82 -6.31 -5.22
C LYS A 164 31.99 -5.07 -4.85
N PRO A 165 32.44 -3.85 -5.18
CA PRO A 165 31.64 -2.65 -4.93
C PRO A 165 30.40 -2.60 -5.83
N VAL A 166 29.29 -2.16 -5.24
CA VAL A 166 28.09 -1.72 -5.95
C VAL A 166 27.85 -0.27 -5.56
N VAL A 167 27.59 0.59 -6.55
CA VAL A 167 27.32 2.01 -6.30
C VAL A 167 25.83 2.25 -6.36
N SER A 168 25.25 2.71 -5.26
CA SER A 168 23.85 3.14 -5.20
C SER A 168 23.75 4.54 -4.60
N ALA A 169 22.80 5.33 -5.10
CA ALA A 169 22.56 6.67 -4.57
C ALA A 169 21.74 6.65 -3.26
N ASN A 170 21.00 5.56 -3.01
CA ASN A 170 19.97 5.48 -1.98
C ASN A 170 20.38 4.46 -0.91
N ALA A 171 20.60 4.94 0.32
CA ALA A 171 20.80 4.07 1.46
C ALA A 171 19.47 3.43 1.91
N PRO A 172 19.46 2.14 2.31
CA PRO A 172 18.34 1.54 3.01
C PRO A 172 17.99 2.34 4.28
N ARG A 173 16.70 2.36 4.60
CA ARG A 173 16.19 3.05 5.79
C ARG A 173 15.03 2.27 6.41
N PRO A 174 14.82 2.38 7.73
CA PRO A 174 13.59 1.91 8.34
C PRO A 174 12.37 2.66 7.75
N VAL A 175 11.29 1.92 7.50
CA VAL A 175 9.99 2.48 7.12
C VAL A 175 8.98 2.13 8.21
N TYR A 176 8.30 3.13 8.75
CA TYR A 176 7.30 3.01 9.79
C TYR A 176 5.94 3.49 9.28
N ASP A 177 4.87 2.78 9.62
CA ASP A 177 3.53 3.20 9.25
C ASP A 177 3.06 4.35 10.14
N LEU A 178 2.43 5.32 9.50
CA LEU A 178 1.71 6.40 10.17
C LEU A 178 0.21 6.16 9.98
N ARG A 179 -0.49 5.90 11.08
CA ARG A 179 -1.94 5.64 11.12
C ARG A 179 -2.61 6.58 12.11
N GLY A 180 -3.87 6.94 11.83
CA GLY A 180 -4.70 7.65 12.79
C GLY A 180 -4.91 6.84 14.07
N GLY A 181 -5.05 7.52 15.21
CA GLY A 181 -5.22 6.91 16.53
C GLY A 181 -3.93 6.50 17.23
N ASP A 182 -2.86 6.22 16.48
CA ASP A 182 -1.57 5.83 17.06
C ASP A 182 -0.98 6.94 17.94
N GLN A 183 -0.24 6.54 18.97
CA GLN A 183 0.44 7.47 19.87
C GLN A 183 1.56 8.24 19.16
N TYR A 184 1.72 9.50 19.52
CA TYR A 184 2.97 10.24 19.33
C TYR A 184 3.33 11.05 20.57
N VAL A 185 4.62 11.34 20.73
CA VAL A 185 5.18 12.05 21.88
C VAL A 185 5.67 13.42 21.43
N ILE A 186 5.27 14.49 22.12
CA ILE A 186 5.70 15.86 21.86
C ILE A 186 6.69 16.28 22.94
N ASN A 187 7.81 16.91 22.53
CA ASN A 187 8.85 17.39 23.45
C ASN A 187 9.36 16.32 24.44
N GLY A 188 9.24 15.05 24.08
CA GLY A 188 9.67 13.91 24.90
C GLY A 188 8.80 13.57 26.11
N ASN A 189 7.71 14.29 26.38
CA ASN A 189 6.92 14.09 27.60
C ASN A 189 5.39 14.16 27.44
N THR A 190 4.89 14.80 26.38
CA THR A 190 3.45 15.00 26.18
C THR A 190 2.94 13.95 25.20
N LEU A 191 1.80 13.32 25.52
CA LEU A 191 1.23 12.25 24.72
C LEU A 191 -0.07 12.72 24.07
N CYS A 192 -0.14 12.58 22.75
CA CYS A 192 -1.35 12.75 21.98
C CYS A 192 -1.49 11.59 20.98
N SER A 193 -2.61 11.59 20.26
CA SER A 193 -2.89 10.66 19.18
C SER A 193 -2.84 11.34 17.82
N VAL A 194 -2.30 10.60 16.85
CA VAL A 194 -2.33 10.98 15.44
C VAL A 194 -3.78 11.12 14.99
N GLY A 195 -4.13 12.20 14.30
CA GLY A 195 -5.45 12.37 13.69
C GLY A 195 -5.53 11.62 12.38
N PHE A 196 -5.22 12.29 11.28
CA PHE A 196 -5.22 11.67 9.96
C PHE A 196 -3.92 11.92 9.21
N PRO A 197 -3.31 10.89 8.61
CA PRO A 197 -2.20 11.06 7.69
C PRO A 197 -2.59 11.91 6.47
N VAL A 198 -1.63 12.69 5.95
CA VAL A 198 -1.81 13.58 4.79
C VAL A 198 -0.76 13.30 3.71
N ASN A 199 -1.15 13.51 2.44
CA ASN A 199 -0.37 13.10 1.26
C ASN A 199 0.97 13.84 1.09
N ASN A 200 1.11 15.02 1.67
CA ASN A 200 2.35 15.80 1.61
C ASN A 200 3.37 15.37 2.68
N GLY A 201 3.19 14.18 3.26
CA GLY A 201 3.91 13.69 4.43
C GLY A 201 3.36 14.32 5.71
N GLY A 202 3.25 13.52 6.77
CA GLY A 202 2.76 13.99 8.06
C GLY A 202 1.32 13.64 8.37
N PHE A 203 0.77 14.32 9.38
CA PHE A 203 -0.59 14.10 9.88
C PHE A 203 -1.19 15.34 10.53
N VAL A 204 -2.52 15.46 10.48
CA VAL A 204 -3.27 16.46 11.26
C VAL A 204 -3.49 15.98 12.69
N THR A 205 -3.54 16.91 13.63
CA THR A 205 -3.74 16.66 15.07
C THR A 205 -4.34 17.90 15.75
N ALA A 206 -4.48 17.90 17.08
CA ALA A 206 -5.02 19.03 17.83
C ALA A 206 -3.95 20.11 18.08
N GLY A 207 -4.36 21.38 18.07
CA GLY A 207 -3.48 22.54 18.28
C GLY A 207 -2.91 22.58 19.69
N HIS A 208 -3.71 22.24 20.69
CA HIS A 208 -3.30 22.24 22.09
C HIS A 208 -2.22 21.19 22.44
N CYS A 209 -1.95 20.22 21.56
CA CYS A 209 -0.91 19.20 21.77
C CYS A 209 0.52 19.77 21.67
N GLY A 210 0.72 20.84 20.90
CA GLY A 210 2.05 21.41 20.69
C GLY A 210 2.05 22.64 19.79
N GLY A 211 3.04 23.51 20.01
CA GLY A 211 3.27 24.70 19.18
C GLY A 211 4.14 24.39 17.96
N THR A 212 4.08 25.25 16.94
CA THR A 212 4.95 25.17 15.74
C THR A 212 6.43 25.00 16.13
N GLY A 213 7.10 24.04 15.48
CA GLY A 213 8.50 23.69 15.75
C GLY A 213 8.70 22.61 16.82
N SER A 214 7.66 22.23 17.58
CA SER A 214 7.79 21.18 18.59
C SER A 214 8.18 19.84 17.94
N PRO A 215 9.28 19.18 18.36
CA PRO A 215 9.65 17.86 17.86
C PRO A 215 8.71 16.76 18.35
N THR A 216 8.55 15.73 17.51
CA THR A 216 7.75 14.55 17.81
C THR A 216 8.52 13.24 17.70
N LEU A 217 8.16 12.28 18.55
CA LEU A 217 8.52 10.87 18.43
C LEU A 217 7.26 10.06 18.13
N GLY A 218 7.35 9.02 17.32
CA GLY A 218 6.21 8.15 17.05
C GLY A 218 5.96 7.13 18.16
N TYR A 219 5.01 6.22 17.94
CA TYR A 219 4.63 5.16 18.90
C TYR A 219 5.80 4.27 19.35
N ASN A 220 6.87 4.21 18.54
CA ASN A 220 8.09 3.43 18.76
C ASN A 220 9.25 4.25 19.35
N ASN A 221 9.00 5.49 19.82
CA ASN A 221 10.01 6.44 20.30
C ASN A 221 11.08 6.85 19.28
N VAL A 222 10.86 6.59 18.00
CA VAL A 222 11.75 7.07 16.93
C VAL A 222 11.32 8.46 16.49
N GLY A 223 12.31 9.31 16.17
CA GLY A 223 12.07 10.64 15.62
C GLY A 223 11.08 10.60 14.46
N GLN A 224 10.00 11.37 14.59
CA GLN A 224 8.86 11.32 13.67
C GLN A 224 8.76 12.60 12.83
N GLY A 225 8.86 13.77 13.44
CA GLY A 225 8.68 15.03 12.73
C GLY A 225 8.65 16.23 13.64
N THR A 226 8.09 17.33 13.13
CA THR A 226 7.88 18.57 13.88
C THR A 226 6.52 19.16 13.54
N PHE A 227 5.90 19.85 14.49
CA PHE A 227 4.69 20.65 14.24
C PHE A 227 5.00 21.72 13.19
N ALA A 228 4.35 21.63 12.03
CA ALA A 228 4.55 22.57 10.92
C ALA A 228 3.55 23.73 10.94
N GLY A 229 2.43 23.56 11.64
CA GLY A 229 1.48 24.62 11.98
C GLY A 229 0.65 24.19 13.20
N SER A 230 0.27 25.16 14.02
CA SER A 230 -0.59 24.96 15.19
C SER A 230 -1.38 26.23 15.49
N SER A 231 -2.67 26.07 15.82
CA SER A 231 -3.59 27.13 16.22
C SER A 231 -4.39 26.67 17.44
N PHE A 232 -4.17 27.35 18.57
CA PHE A 232 -4.93 27.20 19.82
C PHE A 232 -4.61 28.39 20.75
N PRO A 233 -5.59 29.11 21.33
CA PRO A 233 -7.04 28.87 21.27
C PRO A 233 -7.68 29.42 19.97
N ASP A 234 -8.96 29.82 20.03
CA ASP A 234 -9.88 30.17 18.93
C ASP A 234 -10.36 28.96 18.12
N ASN A 235 -9.42 28.18 17.61
CA ASN A 235 -9.65 26.84 17.04
C ASN A 235 -8.74 25.84 17.76
N ASP A 236 -8.83 24.55 17.42
CA ASP A 236 -7.96 23.54 18.02
C ASP A 236 -7.41 22.56 16.97
N TYR A 237 -6.56 23.07 16.08
CA TYR A 237 -5.92 22.27 15.04
C TYR A 237 -4.43 22.50 14.89
N ALA A 238 -3.74 21.47 14.46
CA ALA A 238 -2.35 21.48 14.06
C ALA A 238 -2.09 20.44 12.97
N TRP A 239 -0.90 20.49 12.41
CA TRP A 239 -0.36 19.36 11.68
C TRP A 239 1.14 19.21 11.92
N VAL A 240 1.58 17.96 11.90
CA VAL A 240 2.98 17.56 12.07
C VAL A 240 3.49 17.12 10.71
N ARG A 241 4.57 17.73 10.24
CA ARG A 241 5.29 17.26 9.07
C ARG A 241 6.26 16.17 9.51
N THR A 242 6.11 14.97 8.95
CA THR A 242 6.99 13.84 9.28
C THR A 242 8.26 13.85 8.45
N ASN A 243 9.32 13.24 8.99
CA ASN A 243 10.48 12.87 8.20
C ASN A 243 10.16 11.68 7.30
N SER A 244 11.11 11.34 6.45
CA SER A 244 10.90 10.41 5.36
C SER A 244 10.75 8.96 5.84
N ASN A 245 11.16 8.60 7.06
CA ASN A 245 11.04 7.24 7.59
C ASN A 245 9.60 6.85 7.94
N TRP A 246 8.67 7.80 7.96
CA TRP A 246 7.27 7.57 8.30
C TRP A 246 6.40 7.68 7.06
N ALA A 247 5.76 6.57 6.69
CA ALA A 247 4.88 6.46 5.53
C ALA A 247 3.43 6.75 5.93
N PRO A 248 2.79 7.81 5.40
CA PRO A 248 1.36 8.02 5.55
C PRO A 248 0.56 6.83 5.04
N THR A 249 -0.41 6.36 5.82
CA THR A 249 -1.32 5.30 5.40
C THR A 249 -2.77 5.78 5.44
N PRO A 250 -3.68 5.20 4.64
CA PRO A 250 -5.08 5.60 4.63
C PRO A 250 -5.89 4.90 5.74
N TYR A 251 -5.30 4.73 6.91
CA TYR A 251 -5.81 3.86 7.96
C TYR A 251 -5.82 4.54 9.33
N VAL A 252 -6.83 4.19 10.12
CA VAL A 252 -6.94 4.51 11.55
C VAL A 252 -6.90 3.20 12.33
N ASN A 253 -6.07 3.14 13.37
CA ASN A 253 -5.99 2.00 14.27
C ASN A 253 -7.34 1.78 14.97
N ASN A 254 -7.92 0.59 14.84
CA ASN A 254 -9.21 0.26 15.46
C ASN A 254 -9.09 -0.33 16.87
N TYR A 255 -7.86 -0.46 17.40
CA TYR A 255 -7.55 -1.02 18.71
C TYR A 255 -8.06 -2.46 18.96
N SER A 256 -8.49 -3.17 17.92
CA SER A 256 -8.90 -4.58 17.96
C SER A 256 -7.95 -5.49 17.15
N GLY A 257 -6.73 -5.03 16.88
CA GLY A 257 -5.75 -5.73 16.03
C GLY A 257 -5.90 -5.47 14.53
N GLY A 258 -6.73 -4.51 14.12
CA GLY A 258 -6.95 -4.16 12.72
C GLY A 258 -6.92 -2.65 12.44
N SER A 259 -7.53 -2.24 11.34
CA SER A 259 -7.58 -0.83 10.93
C SER A 259 -8.90 -0.49 10.24
N ALA A 260 -9.35 0.74 10.43
CA ALA A 260 -10.46 1.35 9.69
C ALA A 260 -9.91 2.16 8.51
N ALA A 261 -10.46 1.95 7.32
CA ALA A 261 -10.07 2.67 6.12
C ALA A 261 -10.63 4.10 6.11
N VAL A 262 -9.84 5.03 5.58
CA VAL A 262 -10.23 6.42 5.32
C VAL A 262 -10.38 6.59 3.82
N ALA A 263 -11.57 6.87 3.31
CA ALA A 263 -11.86 7.04 1.89
C ALA A 263 -12.05 8.51 1.48
N GLY A 264 -12.27 9.40 2.45
CA GLY A 264 -12.54 10.82 2.22
C GLY A 264 -12.86 11.54 3.52
N SER A 265 -13.44 12.73 3.42
CA SER A 265 -13.85 13.57 4.56
C SER A 265 -15.24 14.18 4.39
N GLN A 266 -16.18 13.41 3.81
CA GLN A 266 -17.58 13.82 3.75
C GLN A 266 -18.12 13.97 5.18
N GLU A 267 -18.63 15.17 5.47
CA GLU A 267 -19.05 15.55 6.81
C GLU A 267 -20.40 14.88 7.18
N ALA A 268 -20.44 14.22 8.33
CA ALA A 268 -21.62 13.55 8.84
C ALA A 268 -22.58 14.55 9.52
N GLY A 269 -23.89 14.36 9.36
CA GLY A 269 -24.91 15.20 9.99
C GLY A 269 -25.05 14.99 11.51
N VAL A 270 -25.76 15.90 12.19
CA VAL A 270 -26.18 15.68 13.59
C VAL A 270 -27.05 14.42 13.67
N GLY A 271 -26.83 13.60 14.70
CA GLY A 271 -27.46 12.29 14.89
C GLY A 271 -26.73 11.13 14.21
N ALA A 272 -25.78 11.40 13.31
CA ALA A 272 -25.01 10.34 12.67
C ALA A 272 -24.11 9.60 13.67
N SER A 273 -23.86 8.32 13.41
CA SER A 273 -22.87 7.55 14.15
C SER A 273 -21.47 8.08 13.87
N VAL A 274 -20.65 8.12 14.92
CA VAL A 274 -19.25 8.52 14.84
C VAL A 274 -18.44 7.69 15.80
N CYS A 275 -17.27 7.25 15.35
CA CYS A 275 -16.29 6.54 16.15
C CYS A 275 -15.00 7.33 16.19
N ARG A 276 -14.25 7.21 17.27
CA ARG A 276 -12.94 7.82 17.42
C ARG A 276 -11.89 6.82 17.85
N SER A 277 -10.64 7.14 17.53
CA SER A 277 -9.47 6.35 17.91
C SER A 277 -8.47 7.21 18.67
N GLY A 278 -7.99 6.72 19.82
CA GLY A 278 -7.03 7.41 20.66
C GLY A 278 -6.22 6.47 21.55
N ARG A 279 -5.02 6.91 21.95
CA ARG A 279 -4.00 6.08 22.59
C ARG A 279 -4.32 5.66 24.01
N THR A 280 -5.23 6.35 24.68
CA THR A 280 -5.54 6.11 26.09
C THR A 280 -6.69 5.14 26.21
N THR A 281 -7.76 5.35 25.43
CA THR A 281 -9.01 4.60 25.60
C THR A 281 -9.43 3.82 24.36
N GLY A 282 -8.60 3.81 23.31
CA GLY A 282 -8.73 2.97 22.14
C GLY A 282 -9.80 3.43 21.15
N TRP A 283 -10.68 2.53 20.76
CA TRP A 283 -11.78 2.80 19.83
C TRP A 283 -13.10 2.96 20.58
N ARG A 284 -13.75 4.12 20.49
CA ARG A 284 -15.07 4.37 21.09
C ARG A 284 -15.99 5.04 20.11
N CYS A 285 -17.28 4.73 20.22
CA CYS A 285 -18.30 5.26 19.32
C CYS A 285 -19.42 5.93 20.08
N GLY A 286 -20.13 6.79 19.36
CA GLY A 286 -21.31 7.50 19.82
C GLY A 286 -22.01 8.13 18.62
N THR A 287 -22.65 9.26 18.87
CA THR A 287 -23.40 10.03 17.89
C THR A 287 -22.98 11.49 17.92
N VAL A 288 -23.04 12.15 16.77
CA VAL A 288 -22.88 13.60 16.67
C VAL A 288 -24.07 14.28 17.33
N GLN A 289 -23.84 15.13 18.33
CA GLN A 289 -24.89 15.82 19.08
C GLN A 289 -25.15 17.23 18.58
N ALA A 290 -24.08 17.98 18.32
CA ALA A 290 -24.16 19.39 17.94
C ALA A 290 -22.91 19.76 17.13
N LYS A 291 -23.07 20.71 16.21
CA LYS A 291 -22.00 21.32 15.41
C LYS A 291 -21.89 22.80 15.75
N ASN A 292 -20.78 23.42 15.37
CA ASN A 292 -20.49 24.82 15.65
C ASN A 292 -20.59 25.16 17.16
N VAL A 293 -20.09 24.25 17.99
CA VAL A 293 -20.07 24.38 19.45
C VAL A 293 -18.92 25.29 19.84
N THR A 294 -19.20 26.26 20.71
CA THR A 294 -18.15 27.04 21.38
C THR A 294 -17.91 26.44 22.77
N VAL A 295 -16.66 26.13 23.08
CA VAL A 295 -16.23 25.63 24.39
C VAL A 295 -15.38 26.67 25.09
N ASN A 296 -15.62 26.84 26.38
CA ASN A 296 -14.81 27.70 27.25
C ASN A 296 -13.85 26.84 28.07
N TYR A 297 -12.61 26.69 27.60
CA TYR A 297 -11.53 26.03 28.35
C TYR A 297 -10.91 26.99 29.37
N SER A 298 -11.70 27.34 30.39
CA SER A 298 -11.29 28.19 31.52
C SER A 298 -10.73 29.56 31.08
N GLY A 299 -11.45 30.26 30.20
CA GLY A 299 -11.10 31.57 29.65
C GLY A 299 -10.50 31.50 28.24
N ARG A 300 -10.20 30.31 27.73
CA ARG A 300 -9.75 30.08 26.36
C ARG A 300 -10.92 29.55 25.53
N LEU A 301 -11.53 30.43 24.73
CA LEU A 301 -12.64 30.04 23.87
C LEU A 301 -12.11 29.27 22.65
N VAL A 302 -12.80 28.19 22.29
CA VAL A 302 -12.58 27.46 21.05
C VAL A 302 -13.94 27.33 20.36
N HIS A 303 -14.01 27.76 19.11
CA HIS A 303 -15.22 27.84 18.30
C HIS A 303 -15.28 26.69 17.30
N GLY A 304 -16.42 26.51 16.62
CA GLY A 304 -16.54 25.59 15.49
C GLY A 304 -16.48 24.10 15.83
N LEU A 305 -16.41 23.70 17.11
CA LEU A 305 -16.27 22.31 17.51
C LEU A 305 -17.55 21.49 17.23
N THR A 306 -17.39 20.18 17.16
CA THR A 306 -18.51 19.24 17.10
C THR A 306 -18.54 18.38 18.37
N SER A 307 -19.68 18.38 19.06
CA SER A 307 -19.91 17.56 20.26
C SER A 307 -20.42 16.18 19.90
N THR A 308 -19.97 15.14 20.62
CA THR A 308 -20.37 13.75 20.42
C THR A 308 -20.59 13.01 21.73
N THR A 309 -21.38 11.94 21.70
CA THR A 309 -21.52 11.01 22.84
C THR A 309 -20.38 9.99 22.94
N ALA A 310 -19.42 9.98 22.01
CA ALA A 310 -18.24 9.14 22.18
C ALA A 310 -17.41 9.72 23.33
N CYS A 311 -17.06 8.93 24.34
CA CYS A 311 -16.19 9.39 25.42
C CYS A 311 -14.75 9.59 24.91
N ALA A 312 -13.93 10.37 25.61
CA ALA A 312 -12.48 10.47 25.42
C ALA A 312 -11.80 10.85 26.75
N GLU A 313 -10.49 10.59 26.88
CA GLU A 313 -9.71 10.87 28.10
C GLU A 313 -8.34 11.49 27.76
N PRO A 314 -7.60 12.04 28.75
CA PRO A 314 -6.27 12.61 28.50
C PRO A 314 -5.35 11.67 27.75
N GLY A 315 -4.73 12.17 26.68
CA GLY A 315 -3.90 11.41 25.75
C GLY A 315 -4.62 10.98 24.46
N ASP A 316 -5.96 10.96 24.43
CA ASP A 316 -6.71 10.74 23.18
C ASP A 316 -6.76 12.00 22.28
N SER A 317 -6.36 13.16 22.82
CA SER A 317 -6.25 14.44 22.11
C SER A 317 -5.54 14.29 20.77
N GLY A 318 -6.07 14.93 19.73
CA GLY A 318 -5.61 14.81 18.35
C GLY A 318 -6.08 13.56 17.61
N GLY A 319 -6.60 12.54 18.31
CA GLY A 319 -7.03 11.28 17.72
C GLY A 319 -8.18 11.40 16.70
N ALA A 320 -8.21 10.49 15.73
CA ALA A 320 -9.13 10.49 14.60
C ALA A 320 -10.61 10.27 14.98
N TYR A 321 -11.53 10.99 14.35
CA TYR A 321 -12.98 10.70 14.33
C TYR A 321 -13.43 10.27 12.92
N LEU A 322 -14.11 9.14 12.81
CA LEU A 322 -14.64 8.55 11.58
C LEU A 322 -16.15 8.33 11.66
N SER A 323 -16.85 8.61 10.56
CA SER A 323 -18.21 8.14 10.32
C SER A 323 -18.18 7.25 9.08
N GLY A 324 -18.42 5.95 9.25
CA GLY A 324 -18.10 4.97 8.21
C GLY A 324 -16.60 5.02 7.86
N ASN A 325 -16.28 5.33 6.60
CA ASN A 325 -14.93 5.52 6.10
C ASN A 325 -14.58 7.01 5.83
N GLN A 326 -15.36 7.95 6.39
CA GLN A 326 -15.18 9.38 6.17
C GLN A 326 -14.59 10.05 7.40
N ALA A 327 -13.46 10.74 7.24
CA ALA A 327 -12.81 11.53 8.28
C ALA A 327 -13.70 12.70 8.70
N GLN A 328 -13.94 12.84 10.01
CA GLN A 328 -14.80 13.87 10.59
C GLN A 328 -13.99 14.95 11.29
N GLY A 329 -12.98 14.56 12.09
CA GLY A 329 -12.22 15.52 12.89
C GLY A 329 -11.17 14.89 13.78
N VAL A 330 -10.50 15.74 14.54
CA VAL A 330 -9.49 15.36 15.54
C VAL A 330 -9.97 15.69 16.95
N ALA A 331 -9.68 14.84 17.93
CA ALA A 331 -10.11 15.05 19.32
C ALA A 331 -9.57 16.37 19.88
N SER A 332 -10.48 17.25 20.33
CA SER A 332 -10.12 18.55 20.93
C SER A 332 -10.28 18.54 22.45
N GLY A 333 -11.36 17.96 22.96
CA GLY A 333 -11.55 17.85 24.40
C GLY A 333 -12.62 16.83 24.80
N ALA A 334 -12.81 16.68 26.11
CA ALA A 334 -13.73 15.71 26.69
C ALA A 334 -14.42 16.27 27.93
N ALA A 335 -15.59 15.69 28.26
CA ALA A 335 -16.29 15.91 29.51
C ALA A 335 -16.66 14.56 30.13
N GLY A 336 -16.40 14.39 31.44
CA GLY A 336 -16.57 13.09 32.11
C GLY A 336 -15.46 12.09 31.75
N THR A 337 -15.72 10.80 31.91
CA THR A 337 -14.77 9.71 31.64
C THR A 337 -15.41 8.59 30.84
N CYS A 338 -14.61 7.72 30.23
CA CYS A 338 -15.16 6.57 29.50
C CYS A 338 -15.82 5.53 30.41
N ALA A 339 -15.45 5.48 31.70
CA ALA A 339 -16.13 4.64 32.69
C ALA A 339 -17.46 5.23 33.18
N GLY A 340 -17.62 6.57 33.12
CA GLY A 340 -18.74 7.30 33.71
C GLY A 340 -19.74 7.89 32.71
N GLY A 341 -19.72 7.48 31.43
CA GLY A 341 -20.63 8.02 30.41
C GLY A 341 -20.25 9.40 29.88
N GLY A 342 -18.95 9.67 29.73
CA GLY A 342 -18.41 10.93 29.22
C GLY A 342 -18.69 11.19 27.74
N THR A 343 -18.56 12.45 27.35
CA THR A 343 -18.70 12.96 25.98
C THR A 343 -17.38 13.56 25.49
N SER A 344 -17.32 13.89 24.21
CA SER A 344 -16.12 14.49 23.62
C SER A 344 -16.47 15.51 22.55
N LEU A 345 -15.49 16.35 22.25
CA LEU A 345 -15.53 17.31 21.17
C LEU A 345 -14.40 17.05 20.19
N PHE A 346 -14.67 17.26 18.92
CA PHE A 346 -13.65 17.24 17.88
C PHE A 346 -13.63 18.54 17.08
N GLN A 347 -12.44 18.90 16.63
CA GLN A 347 -12.19 19.93 15.63
C GLN A 347 -12.43 19.34 14.24
N PRO A 348 -13.33 19.90 13.40
CA PRO A 348 -13.63 19.36 12.07
C PRO A 348 -12.39 19.28 11.17
N VAL A 349 -12.19 18.14 10.50
CA VAL A 349 -10.98 17.87 9.72
C VAL A 349 -10.87 18.78 8.50
N ASN A 350 -11.99 19.09 7.84
CA ASN A 350 -12.01 19.89 6.61
C ASN A 350 -11.49 21.31 6.84
N GLU A 351 -11.71 21.88 8.03
CA GLU A 351 -11.14 23.19 8.40
C GLU A 351 -9.62 23.13 8.47
N ILE A 352 -9.05 22.08 9.09
CA ILE A 352 -7.60 21.88 9.22
C ILE A 352 -6.97 21.73 7.84
N LEU A 353 -7.59 20.91 6.99
CA LEU A 353 -7.13 20.66 5.62
C LEU A 353 -7.13 21.96 4.80
N SER A 354 -8.20 22.75 4.91
CA SER A 354 -8.29 24.05 4.23
C SER A 354 -7.27 25.06 4.75
N ALA A 355 -7.09 25.16 6.07
CA ALA A 355 -6.20 26.14 6.70
C ALA A 355 -4.73 25.93 6.31
N TYR A 356 -4.31 24.68 6.12
CA TYR A 356 -2.92 24.33 5.80
C TYR A 356 -2.72 23.83 4.36
N GLY A 357 -3.75 23.84 3.51
CA GLY A 357 -3.67 23.34 2.13
C GLY A 357 -3.31 21.85 2.04
N LEU A 358 -3.80 21.03 2.97
CA LEU A 358 -3.48 19.61 3.09
C LEU A 358 -4.53 18.73 2.42
N GLN A 359 -4.11 17.53 2.01
CA GLN A 359 -5.00 16.49 1.48
C GLN A 359 -4.81 15.21 2.28
N LEU A 360 -5.91 14.56 2.66
CA LEU A 360 -5.87 13.29 3.36
C LEU A 360 -5.22 12.19 2.52
N THR A 361 -4.47 11.31 3.19
CA THR A 361 -4.16 10.00 2.64
C THR A 361 -5.39 9.11 2.76
N THR A 362 -5.94 8.70 1.63
CA THR A 362 -7.18 7.93 1.57
C THR A 362 -7.02 6.68 0.71
N THR A 363 -7.85 5.67 0.97
CA THR A 363 -7.93 4.44 0.16
C THR A 363 -8.43 4.71 -1.25
N GLY A 364 -8.96 5.92 -1.50
CA GLY A 364 -9.45 6.38 -2.79
C GLY A 364 -8.71 7.58 -3.39
N GLY A 365 -7.54 7.97 -2.86
CA GLY A 365 -6.81 9.17 -3.26
C GLY A 365 -5.34 8.87 -3.54
N GLY A 366 -4.97 8.89 -4.82
CA GLY A 366 -3.58 8.75 -5.28
C GLY A 366 -3.32 7.57 -6.23
N GLY A 367 -4.27 6.65 -6.41
CA GLY A 367 -4.18 5.58 -7.40
C GLY A 367 -4.91 5.92 -8.70
N THR A 368 -4.35 5.50 -9.83
CA THR A 368 -5.12 5.33 -11.07
C THR A 368 -6.05 4.13 -10.89
N SER A 369 -7.36 4.33 -11.08
CA SER A 369 -8.35 3.25 -11.08
C SER A 369 -9.06 3.22 -12.43
N ARG A 370 -9.50 2.03 -12.82
CA ARG A 370 -10.50 1.92 -13.89
C ARG A 370 -11.85 2.37 -13.34
N ILE A 371 -12.65 3.05 -14.16
CA ILE A 371 -14.04 3.35 -13.85
C ILE A 371 -14.87 2.33 -14.62
N ILE A 372 -15.41 1.34 -13.93
CA ILE A 372 -16.10 0.21 -14.53
C ILE A 372 -17.60 0.37 -14.30
N GLY A 373 -18.39 0.24 -15.36
CA GLY A 373 -19.84 0.33 -15.33
C GLY A 373 -20.45 -0.43 -16.50
N TYR A 374 -21.78 -0.44 -16.59
CA TYR A 374 -22.58 -1.04 -17.68
C TYR A 374 -21.91 -2.17 -18.50
N GLN A 375 -22.30 -3.43 -18.23
CA GLN A 375 -21.70 -4.63 -18.84
C GLN A 375 -20.20 -4.83 -18.51
N ASP A 376 -19.78 -4.41 -17.32
CA ASP A 376 -18.38 -4.48 -16.83
C ASP A 376 -17.36 -3.82 -17.77
N LYS A 377 -17.79 -2.79 -18.48
CA LYS A 377 -16.95 -1.99 -19.39
C LYS A 377 -16.32 -0.80 -18.67
N CYS A 378 -15.19 -0.37 -19.18
CA CYS A 378 -14.42 0.73 -18.64
C CYS A 378 -14.76 2.04 -19.33
N VAL A 379 -14.83 3.14 -18.57
CA VAL A 379 -14.74 4.49 -19.14
C VAL A 379 -13.39 4.64 -19.82
N ASP A 380 -13.41 5.00 -21.09
CA ASP A 380 -12.28 4.87 -22.01
C ASP A 380 -12.08 6.16 -22.82
N VAL A 381 -10.81 6.53 -23.03
CA VAL A 381 -10.39 7.56 -23.97
C VAL A 381 -10.16 6.89 -25.33
N PRO A 382 -11.04 7.11 -26.34
CA PRO A 382 -10.97 6.39 -27.60
C PRO A 382 -9.58 6.49 -28.25
N ASN A 383 -9.01 5.35 -28.60
CA ASN A 383 -7.68 5.24 -29.23
C ASN A 383 -6.54 5.89 -28.43
N SER A 384 -6.69 6.04 -27.09
CA SER A 384 -5.75 6.79 -26.24
C SER A 384 -5.51 8.24 -26.69
N ASN A 385 -6.47 8.84 -27.40
CA ASN A 385 -6.34 10.19 -27.95
C ASN A 385 -6.58 11.28 -26.88
N GLY A 386 -5.54 11.61 -26.10
CA GLY A 386 -5.61 12.57 -25.00
C GLY A 386 -5.71 14.06 -25.39
N VAL A 387 -6.51 14.42 -26.38
CA VAL A 387 -6.71 15.81 -26.85
C VAL A 387 -7.93 16.47 -26.19
N ASP A 388 -7.96 17.82 -26.17
CA ASP A 388 -9.14 18.56 -25.70
C ASP A 388 -10.34 18.30 -26.62
N GLY A 389 -11.52 18.14 -26.01
CA GLY A 389 -12.76 17.81 -26.69
C GLY A 389 -12.89 16.32 -27.04
N GLN A 390 -11.94 15.45 -26.68
CA GLN A 390 -12.07 14.02 -26.94
C GLN A 390 -13.27 13.47 -26.15
N ARG A 391 -14.35 13.12 -26.86
CA ARG A 391 -15.51 12.48 -26.26
C ARG A 391 -15.12 11.11 -25.71
N LEU A 392 -15.53 10.83 -24.48
CA LEU A 392 -15.29 9.55 -23.80
C LEU A 392 -16.31 8.50 -24.24
N GLN A 393 -15.92 7.24 -24.10
CA GLN A 393 -16.76 6.08 -24.43
C GLN A 393 -16.70 5.03 -23.32
N VAL A 394 -17.52 3.99 -23.44
CA VAL A 394 -17.26 2.71 -22.77
C VAL A 394 -16.51 1.76 -23.70
N TRP A 395 -15.58 0.99 -23.16
CA TRP A 395 -14.84 -0.04 -23.90
C TRP A 395 -14.57 -1.26 -23.02
N ASP A 396 -14.29 -2.41 -23.63
CA ASP A 396 -13.86 -3.58 -22.88
C ASP A 396 -12.60 -3.26 -22.07
N CYS A 397 -12.61 -3.62 -20.80
CA CYS A 397 -11.49 -3.32 -19.91
C CYS A 397 -10.23 -4.06 -20.38
N ASN A 398 -9.21 -3.31 -20.80
CA ASN A 398 -8.01 -3.83 -21.46
C ASN A 398 -6.70 -3.42 -20.76
N GLY A 399 -6.78 -2.67 -19.65
CA GLY A 399 -5.63 -2.29 -18.83
C GLY A 399 -4.71 -1.23 -19.46
N THR A 400 -5.09 -0.65 -20.60
CA THR A 400 -4.32 0.43 -21.23
C THR A 400 -4.50 1.75 -20.49
N ASN A 401 -3.59 2.70 -20.75
CA ASN A 401 -3.68 4.06 -20.20
C ASN A 401 -4.97 4.80 -20.60
N ALA A 402 -5.65 4.39 -21.66
CA ALA A 402 -6.97 4.91 -22.06
C ALA A 402 -8.04 4.78 -20.97
N GLN A 403 -7.85 3.86 -20.02
CA GLN A 403 -8.83 3.48 -19.00
C GLN A 403 -8.34 3.77 -17.57
N ASN A 404 -7.17 4.39 -17.44
CA ASN A 404 -6.56 4.71 -16.15
C ASN A 404 -6.95 6.12 -15.73
N TRP A 405 -7.85 6.20 -14.75
CA TRP A 405 -8.37 7.46 -14.23
C TRP A 405 -7.81 7.76 -12.85
N THR A 406 -7.17 8.91 -12.71
CA THR A 406 -6.71 9.43 -11.43
C THR A 406 -7.85 10.18 -10.74
N PHE A 407 -8.06 9.89 -9.46
CA PHE A 407 -8.95 10.64 -8.57
C PHE A 407 -8.09 11.40 -7.55
N PRO A 408 -7.72 12.67 -7.81
CA PRO A 408 -6.81 13.41 -6.93
C PRO A 408 -7.43 13.79 -5.58
N GLY A 409 -8.74 13.64 -5.42
CA GLY A 409 -9.49 14.05 -4.22
C GLY A 409 -9.99 15.49 -4.27
N ASP A 410 -9.65 16.26 -5.32
CA ASP A 410 -10.11 17.64 -5.56
C ASP A 410 -11.40 17.72 -6.38
N GLY A 411 -12.16 16.61 -6.42
CA GLY A 411 -13.40 16.48 -7.19
C GLY A 411 -13.22 16.32 -8.70
N THR A 412 -11.99 16.40 -9.23
CA THR A 412 -11.73 16.09 -10.65
C THR A 412 -11.47 14.59 -10.88
N VAL A 413 -11.71 14.14 -12.11
CA VAL A 413 -11.39 12.80 -12.59
C VAL A 413 -10.46 12.97 -13.79
N ARG A 414 -9.25 12.42 -13.75
CA ARG A 414 -8.17 12.82 -14.68
C ARG A 414 -7.59 11.67 -15.48
N ALA A 415 -7.30 11.92 -16.75
CA ALA A 415 -6.52 11.03 -17.62
C ALA A 415 -5.74 11.89 -18.63
N PHE A 416 -4.56 11.42 -19.07
CA PHE A 416 -3.72 12.13 -20.05
C PHE A 416 -3.40 13.60 -19.69
N GLY A 417 -3.27 13.92 -18.40
CA GLY A 417 -3.04 15.29 -17.93
C GLY A 417 -4.25 16.23 -18.11
N LYS A 418 -5.43 15.68 -18.42
CA LYS A 418 -6.70 16.38 -18.64
C LYS A 418 -7.75 15.93 -17.66
N CYS A 419 -8.83 16.70 -17.57
CA CYS A 419 -9.98 16.44 -16.71
C CYS A 419 -11.12 15.87 -17.54
N MET A 420 -11.86 14.91 -16.97
CA MET A 420 -13.23 14.61 -17.39
C MET A 420 -14.05 15.89 -17.26
N ASP A 421 -14.88 16.17 -18.26
CA ASP A 421 -15.54 17.45 -18.45
C ASP A 421 -16.92 17.23 -19.08
N VAL A 422 -17.91 17.99 -18.63
CA VAL A 422 -19.18 18.12 -19.36
C VAL A 422 -19.00 19.19 -20.43
N ALA A 423 -19.15 18.80 -21.69
CA ALA A 423 -18.87 19.66 -22.82
C ALA A 423 -19.58 21.01 -22.73
N TRP A 424 -18.78 22.08 -22.83
CA TRP A 424 -19.23 23.48 -22.77
C TRP A 424 -19.96 23.86 -21.47
N GLY A 425 -19.84 23.06 -20.40
CA GLY A 425 -20.54 23.27 -19.14
C GLY A 425 -22.07 23.21 -19.25
N SER A 426 -22.59 22.53 -20.29
CA SER A 426 -24.03 22.38 -20.50
C SER A 426 -24.69 21.66 -19.32
N ARG A 427 -25.92 22.04 -18.99
CA ARG A 427 -26.77 21.33 -18.01
C ARG A 427 -27.83 20.45 -18.67
N ASP A 428 -27.82 20.36 -19.99
CA ASP A 428 -28.84 19.65 -20.75
C ASP A 428 -28.57 18.14 -20.80
N ASN A 429 -29.63 17.36 -20.93
CA ASN A 429 -29.48 15.93 -21.22
C ASN A 429 -28.81 15.74 -22.58
N GLY A 430 -27.91 14.78 -22.67
CA GLY A 430 -27.19 14.48 -23.90
C GLY A 430 -25.91 15.29 -24.10
N ALA A 431 -25.57 16.21 -23.19
CA ALA A 431 -24.26 16.86 -23.24
C ALA A 431 -23.14 15.81 -23.14
N ALA A 432 -22.13 15.94 -23.99
CA ALA A 432 -21.05 14.96 -24.07
C ALA A 432 -20.18 15.00 -22.81
N ILE A 433 -19.75 13.82 -22.35
CA ILE A 433 -18.63 13.71 -21.42
C ILE A 433 -17.35 13.60 -22.24
N GLN A 434 -16.39 14.47 -21.98
CA GLN A 434 -15.17 14.61 -22.78
C GLN A 434 -13.93 14.81 -21.91
N LEU A 435 -12.75 14.77 -22.53
CA LEU A 435 -11.54 15.34 -21.95
C LEU A 435 -11.44 16.83 -22.24
N ALA A 436 -11.04 17.61 -21.25
CA ALA A 436 -10.67 19.01 -21.43
C ALA A 436 -9.49 19.38 -20.53
N THR A 437 -8.75 20.42 -20.92
CA THR A 437 -7.71 21.02 -20.08
C THR A 437 -8.32 21.40 -18.73
N CYS A 438 -7.69 20.93 -17.64
CA CYS A 438 -8.16 21.21 -16.30
C CYS A 438 -8.10 22.73 -16.04
N SER A 439 -9.27 23.36 -15.94
CA SER A 439 -9.40 24.82 -15.79
C SER A 439 -10.00 25.21 -14.43
N GLY A 440 -10.33 24.22 -13.59
CA GLY A 440 -11.02 24.45 -12.32
C GLY A 440 -12.50 24.81 -12.46
N ASN A 441 -13.07 24.68 -13.66
CA ASN A 441 -14.47 24.99 -13.87
C ASN A 441 -15.39 23.92 -13.23
N PRO A 442 -16.63 24.25 -12.82
CA PRO A 442 -17.52 23.27 -12.17
C PRO A 442 -18.01 22.13 -13.07
N ALA A 443 -17.88 22.24 -14.39
CA ALA A 443 -18.19 21.17 -15.34
C ALA A 443 -17.17 20.02 -15.28
N GLN A 444 -16.02 20.25 -14.65
CA GLN A 444 -14.94 19.28 -14.44
C GLN A 444 -15.01 18.59 -13.07
N GLN A 445 -16.05 18.87 -12.30
CA GLN A 445 -16.26 18.31 -10.97
C GLN A 445 -17.19 17.10 -11.07
N PHE A 446 -16.76 15.97 -10.50
CA PHE A 446 -17.51 14.72 -10.48
C PHE A 446 -17.44 14.06 -9.11
N VAL A 447 -18.58 13.54 -8.66
CA VAL A 447 -18.71 12.80 -7.41
C VAL A 447 -19.18 11.39 -7.74
N LEU A 448 -18.40 10.38 -7.35
CA LEU A 448 -18.83 8.99 -7.38
C LEU A 448 -19.54 8.65 -6.06
N SER A 449 -20.85 8.45 -6.11
CA SER A 449 -21.67 8.12 -4.94
C SER A 449 -21.45 6.67 -4.49
N ALA A 450 -21.80 6.37 -3.24
CA ALA A 450 -21.81 4.99 -2.74
C ALA A 450 -22.82 4.09 -3.48
N ALA A 451 -23.85 4.68 -4.09
CA ALA A 451 -24.83 3.99 -4.92
C ALA A 451 -24.35 3.77 -6.37
N GLY A 452 -23.10 4.14 -6.68
CA GLY A 452 -22.46 3.97 -7.97
C GLY A 452 -22.78 5.05 -9.00
N ASP A 453 -23.35 6.19 -8.60
CA ASP A 453 -23.64 7.27 -9.54
C ASP A 453 -22.41 8.16 -9.70
N LEU A 454 -21.94 8.37 -10.93
CA LEU A 454 -20.88 9.35 -11.21
C LEU A 454 -21.56 10.65 -11.65
N VAL A 455 -21.64 11.63 -10.75
CA VAL A 455 -22.50 12.80 -10.87
C VAL A 455 -21.66 14.05 -11.11
N ASN A 456 -22.05 14.88 -12.08
CA ASN A 456 -21.58 16.26 -12.15
C ASN A 456 -22.47 17.14 -11.23
N PRO A 457 -21.93 17.74 -10.14
CA PRO A 457 -22.73 18.50 -9.18
C PRO A 457 -23.34 19.79 -9.75
N GLN A 458 -22.70 20.42 -10.75
CA GLN A 458 -23.23 21.65 -11.37
C GLN A 458 -24.51 21.39 -12.17
N ALA A 459 -24.57 20.26 -12.88
CA ALA A 459 -25.72 19.85 -13.67
C ALA A 459 -26.73 19.02 -12.86
N ASN A 460 -26.31 18.46 -11.72
CA ASN A 460 -27.06 17.47 -10.94
C ASN A 460 -27.46 16.26 -11.81
N LYS A 461 -26.54 15.79 -12.65
CA LYS A 461 -26.75 14.75 -13.66
C LYS A 461 -25.67 13.69 -13.63
N CYS A 462 -26.04 12.49 -14.06
CA CYS A 462 -25.21 11.30 -14.02
C CYS A 462 -24.49 11.10 -15.35
N VAL A 463 -23.24 10.63 -15.30
CA VAL A 463 -22.54 10.07 -16.45
C VAL A 463 -23.29 8.80 -16.89
N ASP A 464 -23.63 8.76 -18.16
CA ASP A 464 -24.59 7.85 -18.76
C ASP A 464 -24.03 7.25 -20.05
N VAL A 465 -24.21 5.93 -20.22
CA VAL A 465 -23.93 5.26 -21.50
C VAL A 465 -25.11 5.48 -22.44
N THR A 466 -24.86 6.21 -23.54
CA THR A 466 -25.88 6.55 -24.54
C THR A 466 -26.63 5.31 -25.02
N SER A 467 -27.96 5.35 -24.97
CA SER A 467 -28.85 4.30 -25.49
C SER A 467 -28.52 2.88 -25.02
N TRP A 468 -27.84 2.73 -23.86
CA TRP A 468 -27.50 1.43 -23.28
C TRP A 468 -26.65 0.55 -24.24
N GLY A 469 -25.73 1.18 -25.00
CA GLY A 469 -24.86 0.47 -25.95
C GLY A 469 -23.61 -0.18 -25.32
N GLY A 470 -22.97 -1.10 -26.07
CA GLY A 470 -21.75 -1.82 -25.68
C GLY A 470 -20.44 -1.07 -25.96
N SER A 471 -19.33 -1.78 -26.18
CA SER A 471 -18.01 -1.17 -26.46
C SER A 471 -18.06 -0.21 -27.65
N GLY A 472 -17.45 0.96 -27.50
CA GLY A 472 -17.46 2.05 -28.49
C GLY A 472 -18.59 3.04 -28.30
N THR A 473 -19.51 2.78 -27.37
CA THR A 473 -20.66 3.64 -27.12
C THR A 473 -20.22 4.90 -26.37
N PRO A 474 -20.55 6.11 -26.87
CA PRO A 474 -20.12 7.34 -26.25
C PRO A 474 -20.86 7.62 -24.94
N LEU A 475 -20.17 8.34 -24.05
CA LEU A 475 -20.74 8.83 -22.81
C LEU A 475 -21.46 10.18 -23.03
N GLN A 476 -22.47 10.41 -22.20
CA GLN A 476 -23.21 11.66 -22.08
C GLN A 476 -23.53 11.93 -20.61
N GLN A 477 -24.05 13.12 -20.29
CA GLN A 477 -24.77 13.32 -19.04
C GLN A 477 -26.28 13.14 -19.27
N TRP A 478 -26.96 12.60 -18.26
CA TRP A 478 -28.42 12.47 -18.27
C TRP A 478 -28.98 12.61 -16.86
N GLU A 479 -30.29 12.85 -16.73
CA GLU A 479 -30.99 12.73 -15.45
C GLU A 479 -30.61 11.42 -14.74
N CYS A 480 -30.32 11.51 -13.45
CA CYS A 480 -29.98 10.34 -12.64
C CYS A 480 -31.21 9.47 -12.43
N THR A 481 -31.32 8.39 -13.21
CA THR A 481 -32.45 7.45 -13.19
C THR A 481 -32.25 6.26 -12.26
N GLY A 482 -31.01 6.01 -11.83
CA GLY A 482 -30.62 4.80 -11.12
C GLY A 482 -30.48 3.56 -12.02
N GLY A 483 -30.63 3.72 -13.34
CA GLY A 483 -30.45 2.66 -14.32
C GLY A 483 -29.01 2.13 -14.38
N ALA A 484 -28.84 0.86 -14.78
CA ALA A 484 -27.53 0.20 -14.80
C ALA A 484 -26.52 0.86 -15.76
N ASN A 485 -26.99 1.58 -16.78
CA ASN A 485 -26.15 2.38 -17.69
C ASN A 485 -25.55 3.65 -17.06
N GLN A 486 -25.90 3.95 -15.81
CA GLN A 486 -25.40 5.07 -15.01
C GLN A 486 -24.68 4.60 -13.73
N LYS A 487 -24.47 3.28 -13.60
CA LYS A 487 -23.82 2.68 -12.43
C LYS A 487 -22.35 2.39 -12.72
N TRP A 488 -21.52 2.97 -11.89
CA TRP A 488 -20.07 2.99 -11.97
C TRP A 488 -19.46 2.57 -10.65
N ARG A 489 -18.30 1.94 -10.72
CA ARG A 489 -17.46 1.59 -9.58
C ARG A 489 -16.00 1.75 -9.97
N ARG A 490 -15.14 1.95 -8.98
CA ARG A 490 -13.69 1.85 -9.18
C ARG A 490 -13.31 0.36 -9.25
N GLY A 491 -12.37 0.00 -10.11
CA GLY A 491 -11.88 -1.38 -10.27
C GLY A 491 -10.39 -1.48 -10.47
#